data_AF-A0A150F3A9-F1
#
_entry.id   AF-A0A150F3A9-F1
#
_cell.length_a   1.000
_cell.length_b   1.000
_cell.length_c   1.000
_cell.angle_alpha   90.00
_cell.angle_beta   90.00
_cell.angle_gamma   90.00
#
_symmetry.space_group_name_H-M   'P 1'
#
loop_
_entity.id
_entity.type
_entity.pdbx_description
1 polymer ?
#
loop_
_entity_poly.entity_id
_entity_poly.type
_entity_poly.pdbx_seq_one_letter_code
_entity_poly.pdbx_strand_id
1 'polypeptide(L)'
;MKLETANLLKALSEYQFYNWEDHEENQHHLMIGLPEDMINIRNFYDSFGFECIDNEYSDVKISKKQWTDIENLFFQWVSPYLSTFNQTIVTPFLSNDWEGEFDLEDIDEDELAAAYKKYKEFLISKDLYDNTPALIEISRGYKIDNIDDFSTIGKMAVRNNKYLFFADEEKVFMFTDSLTCNIYFKNQEVLEKEKEKIVQLLSPQFLI
;
A
#
# COMPACT_ATOMS: atom_id res chain seq x y z
N MET A 1 -13.74 -5.98 -7.58
CA MET A 1 -14.38 -5.86 -8.91
C MET A 1 -13.62 -4.84 -9.77
N LYS A 2 -13.34 -5.13 -11.05
CA LYS A 2 -12.69 -4.15 -11.95
C LYS A 2 -13.53 -2.89 -12.13
N LEU A 3 -12.87 -1.76 -12.33
CA LEU A 3 -13.52 -0.49 -12.62
C LEU A 3 -13.05 0.06 -13.94
N GLU A 4 -14.01 0.33 -14.81
CA GLU A 4 -13.75 1.03 -16.06
C GLU A 4 -13.19 2.42 -15.79
N THR A 5 -12.28 2.90 -16.64
CA THR A 5 -11.61 4.20 -16.47
C THR A 5 -12.61 5.34 -16.25
N ALA A 6 -13.72 5.39 -16.99
CA ALA A 6 -14.76 6.41 -16.80
C ALA A 6 -15.45 6.31 -15.43
N ASN A 7 -15.71 5.08 -14.96
CA ASN A 7 -16.31 4.83 -13.64
C ASN A 7 -15.33 5.14 -12.50
N LEU A 8 -14.04 4.84 -12.70
CA LEU A 8 -12.96 5.22 -11.81
C LEU A 8 -12.89 6.75 -11.70
N LEU A 9 -12.75 7.47 -12.80
CA LEU A 9 -12.66 8.93 -12.80
C LEU A 9 -13.89 9.59 -12.13
N LYS A 10 -15.09 9.04 -12.34
CA LYS A 10 -16.30 9.49 -11.66
C LYS A 10 -16.26 9.24 -10.15
N ALA A 11 -15.70 8.11 -9.69
CA ALA A 11 -15.54 7.88 -8.26
C ALA A 11 -14.46 8.79 -7.66
N LEU A 12 -13.37 9.01 -8.38
CA LEU A 12 -12.25 9.85 -7.95
C LEU A 12 -12.60 11.34 -7.90
N SER A 13 -13.61 11.80 -8.65
CA SER A 13 -14.02 13.22 -8.63
C SER A 13 -14.54 13.70 -7.28
N GLU A 14 -14.92 12.79 -6.37
CA GLU A 14 -15.33 13.10 -4.99
C GLU A 14 -14.13 13.36 -4.06
N TYR A 15 -12.90 13.04 -4.49
CA TYR A 15 -11.67 13.13 -3.71
C TYR A 15 -10.87 14.42 -4.03
N GLN A 16 -11.57 15.55 -4.20
CA GLN A 16 -10.95 16.84 -4.54
C GLN A 16 -10.01 17.39 -3.45
N PHE A 17 -10.07 16.80 -2.25
CA PHE A 17 -9.20 17.16 -1.13
C PHE A 17 -7.79 16.56 -1.23
N TYR A 18 -7.59 15.57 -2.10
CA TYR A 18 -6.31 14.89 -2.25
C TYR A 18 -5.61 15.40 -3.51
N ASN A 19 -4.43 16.00 -3.34
CA ASN A 19 -3.54 16.31 -4.44
C ASN A 19 -2.65 15.10 -4.74
N TRP A 20 -2.79 14.62 -5.98
CA TRP A 20 -2.12 13.44 -6.50
C TRP A 20 -0.75 13.75 -7.10
N GLU A 21 -0.55 15.00 -7.52
CA GLU A 21 0.69 15.46 -8.16
C GLU A 21 1.67 16.00 -7.12
N ASP A 22 1.15 16.66 -6.08
CA ASP A 22 1.95 17.23 -4.99
C ASP A 22 1.40 16.78 -3.63
N HIS A 23 2.06 15.78 -3.04
CA HIS A 23 1.63 15.26 -1.75
C HIS A 23 1.90 16.21 -0.58
N GLU A 24 2.81 17.17 -0.73
CA GLU A 24 3.15 18.12 0.33
C GLU A 24 2.02 19.12 0.57
N GLU A 25 1.16 19.34 -0.42
CA GLU A 25 -0.03 20.19 -0.29
C GLU A 25 -1.17 19.53 0.51
N ASN A 26 -1.10 18.24 0.80
CA ASN A 26 -2.14 17.52 1.54
C ASN A 26 -2.01 17.79 3.06
N GLN A 27 -2.83 18.73 3.55
CA GLN A 27 -2.72 19.26 4.91
C GLN A 27 -3.10 18.27 6.02
N HIS A 28 -4.13 17.46 5.80
CA HIS A 28 -4.67 16.56 6.83
C HIS A 28 -4.15 15.15 6.57
N HIS A 29 -2.95 14.85 7.06
CA HIS A 29 -2.33 13.54 6.87
C HIS A 29 -1.81 12.95 8.19
N LEU A 30 -1.69 11.62 8.22
CA LEU A 30 -1.05 10.86 9.28
C LEU A 30 -0.26 9.71 8.66
N MET A 31 0.94 9.48 9.17
CA MET A 31 1.68 8.26 8.89
C MET A 31 1.68 7.36 10.13
N ILE A 32 1.34 6.09 9.95
CA ILE A 32 1.31 5.11 11.03
C ILE A 32 2.15 3.88 10.68
N GLY A 33 2.77 3.33 11.71
CA GLY A 33 3.48 2.06 11.66
C GLY A 33 3.07 1.12 12.79
N LEU A 34 3.41 -0.15 12.62
CA LEU A 34 3.51 -1.12 13.72
C LEU A 34 4.33 -0.53 14.88
N PRO A 35 3.91 -0.76 16.14
CA PRO A 35 4.71 -0.42 17.31
C PRO A 35 6.08 -1.12 17.33
N GLU A 36 7.13 -0.39 17.69
CA GLU A 36 8.51 -0.91 17.77
C GLU A 36 8.67 -2.18 18.63
N ASP A 37 7.89 -2.32 19.71
CA ASP A 37 7.89 -3.50 20.58
C ASP A 37 7.34 -4.75 19.88
N MET A 38 6.48 -4.59 18.87
CA MET A 38 6.01 -5.70 18.03
C MET A 38 7.04 -6.08 16.97
N ILE A 39 7.76 -5.11 16.39
CA ILE A 39 8.74 -5.34 15.31
C ILE A 39 10.01 -6.02 15.83
N ASN A 40 10.43 -5.71 17.07
CA ASN A 40 11.68 -6.21 17.67
C ASN A 40 12.94 -5.89 16.85
N ILE A 41 12.90 -4.83 16.03
CA ILE A 41 14.05 -4.26 15.33
C ILE A 41 14.13 -2.79 15.72
N ARG A 42 15.23 -2.43 16.39
CA ARG A 42 15.46 -1.06 16.83
C ARG A 42 15.59 -0.14 15.62
N ASN A 43 14.96 1.03 15.69
CA ASN A 43 15.02 2.07 14.65
C ASN A 43 14.55 1.56 13.27
N PHE A 44 13.60 0.62 13.24
CA PHE A 44 13.12 0.03 11.98
C PHE A 44 12.68 1.08 10.95
N TYR A 45 11.99 2.13 11.39
CA TYR A 45 11.50 3.20 10.50
C TYR A 45 12.59 4.19 10.06
N ASP A 46 13.80 4.12 10.63
CA ASP A 46 14.97 4.85 10.13
C ASP A 46 15.66 4.10 8.97
N SER A 47 15.16 2.93 8.58
CA SER A 47 15.69 2.13 7.47
C SER A 47 15.27 2.67 6.10
N PHE A 48 15.96 2.23 5.05
CA PHE A 48 15.57 2.45 3.65
C PHE A 48 14.41 1.54 3.19
N GLY A 49 13.54 1.12 4.11
CA GLY A 49 12.41 0.24 3.81
C GLY A 49 12.84 -1.07 3.15
N PHE A 50 12.17 -1.46 2.06
CA PHE A 50 12.47 -2.69 1.33
C PHE A 50 13.93 -2.80 0.86
N GLU A 51 14.61 -1.67 0.62
CA GLU A 51 16.01 -1.65 0.18
C GLU A 51 17.00 -2.08 1.28
N CYS A 52 16.56 -2.22 2.53
CA CYS A 52 17.42 -2.67 3.63
C CYS A 52 17.62 -4.20 3.66
N ILE A 53 16.85 -4.94 2.86
CA ILE A 53 16.88 -6.40 2.83
C ILE A 53 18.21 -6.88 2.26
N ASP A 54 18.95 -7.66 3.06
CA ASP A 54 20.28 -8.17 2.72
C ASP A 54 21.29 -7.09 2.25
N ASN A 55 21.03 -5.83 2.58
CA ASN A 55 21.87 -4.70 2.20
C ASN A 55 22.94 -4.46 3.28
N GLU A 56 24.19 -4.79 2.97
CA GLU A 56 25.31 -4.65 3.90
C GLU A 56 25.66 -3.19 4.24
N TYR A 57 25.18 -2.24 3.43
CA TYR A 57 25.42 -0.81 3.60
C TYR A 57 24.28 -0.08 4.34
N SER A 58 23.17 -0.77 4.63
CA SER A 58 22.08 -0.22 5.44
C SER A 58 22.44 -0.24 6.93
N ASP A 59 22.07 0.83 7.63
CA ASP A 59 22.22 0.95 9.09
C ASP A 59 21.36 -0.07 9.84
N VAL A 60 20.18 -0.39 9.28
CA VAL A 60 19.30 -1.47 9.75
C VAL A 60 19.42 -2.62 8.75
N LYS A 61 19.93 -3.77 9.22
CA LYS A 61 20.12 -4.96 8.39
C LYS A 61 19.03 -5.98 8.70
N ILE A 62 18.24 -6.31 7.68
CA ILE A 62 17.12 -7.23 7.80
C ILE A 62 17.34 -8.35 6.78
N SER A 63 17.25 -9.60 7.21
CA SER A 63 17.23 -10.72 6.28
C SER A 63 15.88 -10.85 5.57
N LYS A 64 15.83 -11.46 4.39
CA LYS A 64 14.58 -11.77 3.67
C LYS A 64 13.51 -12.44 4.54
N LYS A 65 13.93 -13.37 5.39
CA LYS A 65 13.03 -14.05 6.34
C LYS A 65 12.43 -13.08 7.35
N GLN A 66 13.27 -12.26 7.99
CA GLN A 66 12.78 -11.25 8.94
C GLN A 66 11.84 -10.26 8.27
N TRP A 67 12.15 -9.82 7.05
CA TRP A 67 11.28 -8.94 6.28
C TRP A 67 9.90 -9.58 6.06
N THR A 68 9.88 -10.83 5.58
CA THR A 68 8.64 -11.57 5.34
C THR A 68 7.81 -11.73 6.61
N ASP A 69 8.46 -12.00 7.75
CA ASP A 69 7.80 -12.12 9.04
C ASP A 69 7.18 -10.77 9.49
N ILE A 70 7.90 -9.66 9.33
CA ILE A 70 7.41 -8.31 9.69
C ILE A 70 6.30 -7.86 8.73
N GLU A 71 6.45 -8.09 7.43
CA GLU A 71 5.42 -7.79 6.43
C GLU A 71 4.11 -8.52 6.74
N ASN A 72 4.18 -9.82 7.05
CA ASN A 72 3.01 -10.60 7.46
C ASN A 72 2.38 -10.03 8.74
N LEU A 73 3.21 -9.71 9.74
CA LEU A 73 2.75 -9.10 10.98
C LEU A 73 2.08 -7.75 10.74
N PHE A 74 2.63 -6.92 9.86
CA PHE A 74 2.10 -5.61 9.49
C PHE A 74 0.70 -5.72 8.90
N PHE A 75 0.51 -6.59 7.91
CA PHE A 75 -0.80 -6.75 7.27
C PHE A 75 -1.83 -7.40 8.19
N GLN A 76 -1.41 -8.28 9.11
CA GLN A 76 -2.29 -8.78 10.17
C GLN A 76 -2.69 -7.67 11.14
N TRP A 77 -1.73 -6.84 11.54
CA TRP A 77 -1.93 -5.74 12.48
C TRP A 77 -2.87 -4.66 11.92
N VAL A 78 -2.69 -4.22 10.68
CA VAL A 78 -3.51 -3.14 10.08
C VAL A 78 -4.89 -3.61 9.63
N SER A 79 -5.09 -4.92 9.44
CA SER A 79 -6.34 -5.52 8.93
C SER A 79 -7.61 -5.08 9.68
N PRO A 80 -7.66 -5.01 11.03
CA PRO A 80 -8.84 -4.54 11.75
C PRO A 80 -9.27 -3.13 11.34
N TYR A 81 -8.31 -2.23 11.06
CA TYR A 81 -8.62 -0.88 10.58
C TYR A 81 -9.17 -0.90 9.14
N LEU A 82 -8.52 -1.63 8.23
CA LEU A 82 -8.97 -1.75 6.84
C LEU A 82 -10.36 -2.40 6.73
N SER A 83 -10.70 -3.31 7.65
CA SER A 83 -12.01 -3.96 7.70
C SER A 83 -13.17 -3.01 8.00
N THR A 84 -12.87 -1.77 8.41
CA THR A 84 -13.88 -0.77 8.71
C THR A 84 -14.31 0.07 7.51
N PHE A 85 -13.66 -0.11 6.35
CA PHE A 85 -14.01 0.61 5.13
C PHE A 85 -15.19 -0.05 4.43
N ASN A 86 -16.21 0.74 4.10
CA ASN A 86 -17.41 0.23 3.40
C ASN A 86 -17.14 0.07 1.91
N GLN A 87 -16.38 0.99 1.33
CA GLN A 87 -15.94 0.95 -0.05
C GLN A 87 -14.49 1.37 -0.13
N THR A 88 -13.70 0.57 -0.84
CA THR A 88 -12.35 0.99 -1.22
C THR A 88 -12.09 0.72 -2.68
N ILE A 89 -11.49 1.68 -3.35
CA ILE A 89 -11.02 1.58 -4.72
C ILE A 89 -9.50 1.70 -4.69
N VAL A 90 -8.79 0.77 -5.31
CA VAL A 90 -7.36 0.88 -5.54
C VAL A 90 -7.08 1.22 -6.99
N THR A 91 -6.12 2.12 -7.20
CA THR A 91 -5.57 2.46 -8.51
C THR A 91 -4.06 2.61 -8.37
N PRO A 92 -3.25 2.23 -9.37
CA PRO A 92 -1.87 2.68 -9.44
C PRO A 92 -1.83 4.21 -9.51
N PHE A 93 -0.66 4.77 -9.21
CA PHE A 93 -0.38 6.15 -9.58
C PHE A 93 -0.62 6.38 -11.07
N LEU A 94 -0.95 7.61 -11.43
CA LEU A 94 -1.19 7.97 -12.83
C LEU A 94 0.09 7.98 -13.68
N SER A 95 1.27 7.82 -13.08
CA SER A 95 2.53 7.59 -13.81
C SER A 95 2.42 6.34 -14.69
N ASN A 96 3.18 6.32 -15.79
CA ASN A 96 3.19 5.18 -16.71
C ASN A 96 4.02 4.00 -16.19
N ASP A 97 4.82 4.21 -15.14
CA ASP A 97 5.72 3.21 -14.56
C ASP A 97 5.01 2.47 -13.43
N TRP A 98 4.16 1.50 -13.82
CA TRP A 98 3.44 0.64 -12.86
C TRP A 98 4.26 -0.56 -12.44
N GLU A 99 5.19 -1.00 -13.29
CA GLU A 99 6.26 -1.88 -12.89
C GLU A 99 7.25 -1.02 -12.12
N GLY A 100 7.37 -1.24 -10.81
CA GLY A 100 8.54 -0.78 -10.08
C GLY A 100 9.83 -1.24 -10.78
N GLU A 101 10.98 -0.66 -10.45
CA GLU A 101 12.25 -0.89 -11.16
C GLU A 101 12.79 -2.34 -11.11
N PHE A 102 12.09 -3.27 -10.46
CA PHE A 102 12.49 -4.67 -10.37
C PHE A 102 11.97 -5.49 -11.56
N ASP A 103 12.88 -5.90 -12.42
CA ASP A 103 12.63 -6.86 -13.50
C ASP A 103 12.36 -8.25 -12.90
N LEU A 104 11.12 -8.73 -13.03
CA LEU A 104 10.63 -9.95 -12.38
C LEU A 104 11.25 -11.23 -12.96
N GLU A 105 11.94 -11.14 -14.11
CA GLU A 105 12.64 -12.26 -14.74
C GLU A 105 13.94 -12.65 -14.01
N ASP A 106 14.43 -11.81 -13.09
CA ASP A 106 15.69 -12.05 -12.37
C ASP A 106 15.53 -12.81 -11.03
N ILE A 107 14.31 -13.21 -10.65
CA ILE A 107 13.98 -13.64 -9.28
C ILE A 107 13.81 -15.18 -9.13
N ASP A 108 14.04 -15.98 -10.17
CA ASP A 108 13.72 -17.43 -10.19
C ASP A 108 14.36 -18.29 -9.06
N GLU A 109 15.41 -17.80 -8.38
CA GLU A 109 16.06 -18.48 -7.25
C GLU A 109 15.78 -17.85 -5.86
N ASP A 110 14.87 -16.87 -5.76
CA ASP A 110 14.60 -16.13 -4.53
C ASP A 110 13.46 -16.73 -3.67
N GLU A 111 13.59 -16.75 -2.35
CA GLU A 111 12.50 -17.13 -1.43
C GLU A 111 11.26 -16.23 -1.59
N LEU A 112 11.44 -14.99 -2.07
CA LEU A 112 10.34 -14.07 -2.39
C LEU A 112 9.63 -14.44 -3.71
N ALA A 113 10.24 -15.24 -4.58
CA ALA A 113 9.73 -15.57 -5.92
C ALA A 113 8.34 -16.21 -5.87
N ALA A 114 8.07 -17.07 -4.89
CA ALA A 114 6.77 -17.70 -4.73
C ALA A 114 5.65 -16.69 -4.39
N ALA A 115 5.97 -15.66 -3.61
CA ALA A 115 5.04 -14.57 -3.31
C ALA A 115 4.82 -13.70 -4.56
N TYR A 116 5.87 -13.39 -5.31
CA TYR A 116 5.80 -12.65 -6.57
C TYR A 116 5.01 -13.39 -7.66
N LYS A 117 5.17 -14.71 -7.75
CA LYS A 117 4.42 -15.54 -8.71
C LYS A 117 2.93 -15.55 -8.40
N LYS A 118 2.55 -15.81 -7.14
CA LYS A 118 1.15 -15.72 -6.69
C LYS A 118 0.56 -14.33 -6.95
N TYR A 119 1.39 -13.31 -6.77
CA TYR A 119 1.06 -11.93 -7.07
C TYR A 119 0.76 -11.71 -8.58
N LYS A 120 1.67 -12.13 -9.47
CA LYS A 120 1.48 -11.98 -10.93
C LYS A 120 0.25 -12.75 -11.40
N GLU A 121 0.04 -13.95 -10.87
CA GLU A 121 -1.17 -14.73 -11.12
C GLU A 121 -2.43 -13.99 -10.66
N PHE A 122 -2.41 -13.32 -9.51
CA PHE A 122 -3.53 -12.49 -9.06
C PHE A 122 -3.79 -11.34 -10.04
N LEU A 123 -2.80 -10.54 -10.42
CA LEU A 123 -3.03 -9.40 -11.32
C LEU A 123 -3.54 -9.84 -12.69
N ILE A 124 -2.94 -10.87 -13.28
CA ILE A 124 -3.40 -11.45 -14.55
C ILE A 124 -4.83 -11.97 -14.36
N SER A 125 -5.14 -12.69 -13.28
CA SER A 125 -6.50 -13.16 -13.02
C SER A 125 -7.52 -12.03 -12.84
N LYS A 126 -7.05 -10.84 -12.47
CA LYS A 126 -7.86 -9.63 -12.33
C LYS A 126 -7.72 -8.69 -13.53
N ASP A 127 -7.09 -9.11 -14.64
CA ASP A 127 -6.63 -8.30 -15.79
C ASP A 127 -6.17 -6.89 -15.41
N LEU A 128 -5.46 -6.78 -14.29
CA LEU A 128 -4.76 -5.58 -13.85
C LEU A 128 -3.35 -5.50 -14.47
N TYR A 129 -2.94 -6.57 -15.15
CA TYR A 129 -1.62 -6.74 -15.74
C TYR A 129 -1.72 -7.68 -16.95
N ASP A 130 -1.07 -7.31 -18.05
CA ASP A 130 -0.92 -8.13 -19.25
C ASP A 130 0.58 -8.21 -19.58
N ASN A 131 1.08 -9.41 -19.92
CA ASN A 131 2.48 -9.61 -20.32
C ASN A 131 2.78 -9.01 -21.71
N THR A 132 1.75 -8.64 -22.45
CA THR A 132 1.86 -7.92 -23.71
C THR A 132 1.79 -6.42 -23.43
N PRO A 133 2.63 -5.56 -24.07
CA PRO A 133 2.44 -4.11 -24.04
C PRO A 133 1.11 -3.77 -24.71
N ALA A 134 0.04 -3.82 -23.93
CA ALA A 134 -1.30 -3.51 -24.30
C ALA A 134 -1.66 -2.21 -23.58
N LEU A 135 -2.16 -1.24 -24.34
CA LEU A 135 -2.88 -0.11 -23.79
C LEU A 135 -4.14 -0.68 -23.12
N ILE A 136 -4.07 -1.02 -21.83
CA ILE A 136 -5.24 -1.42 -21.03
C ILE A 136 -6.05 -0.15 -20.75
N GLU A 137 -6.69 0.39 -21.80
CA GLU A 137 -7.45 1.65 -21.76
C GLU A 137 -8.71 1.56 -20.87
N ILE A 138 -9.13 0.35 -20.51
CA ILE A 138 -10.46 0.10 -19.99
C ILE A 138 -10.53 -0.31 -18.52
N SER A 139 -9.45 -0.60 -17.80
CA SER A 139 -9.56 -0.92 -16.36
C SER A 139 -8.30 -0.53 -15.60
N ARG A 140 -8.27 0.72 -15.10
CA ARG A 140 -7.17 1.25 -14.28
C ARG A 140 -7.40 1.11 -12.77
N GLY A 141 -8.56 0.64 -12.34
CA GLY A 141 -8.91 0.56 -10.93
C GLY A 141 -9.59 -0.74 -10.56
N TYR A 142 -9.53 -1.06 -9.27
CA TYR A 142 -10.19 -2.23 -8.70
C TYR A 142 -10.90 -1.85 -7.40
N LYS A 143 -12.19 -2.18 -7.31
CA LYS A 143 -12.92 -2.12 -6.06
C LYS A 143 -12.51 -3.29 -5.17
N ILE A 144 -12.01 -2.99 -3.98
CA ILE A 144 -11.68 -3.96 -2.95
C ILE A 144 -12.99 -4.45 -2.33
N ASP A 145 -13.26 -5.74 -2.48
CA ASP A 145 -14.50 -6.36 -2.00
C ASP A 145 -14.28 -7.26 -0.77
N ASN A 146 -13.02 -7.59 -0.46
CA ASN A 146 -12.65 -8.44 0.67
C ASN A 146 -11.35 -7.95 1.33
N ILE A 147 -11.10 -8.39 2.57
CA ILE A 147 -9.93 -7.97 3.34
C ILE A 147 -8.61 -8.60 2.84
N ASP A 148 -8.67 -9.78 2.22
CA ASP A 148 -7.49 -10.49 1.71
C ASP A 148 -6.88 -9.79 0.48
N ASP A 149 -7.71 -9.09 -0.30
CA ASP A 149 -7.31 -8.25 -1.42
C ASP A 149 -6.41 -7.10 -0.91
N PHE A 150 -6.67 -6.54 0.28
CA PHE A 150 -5.80 -5.52 0.88
C PHE A 150 -4.41 -6.06 1.20
N SER A 151 -4.31 -7.26 1.78
CA SER A 151 -3.00 -7.84 2.08
C SER A 151 -2.24 -8.13 0.79
N THR A 152 -2.91 -8.67 -0.22
CA THR A 152 -2.28 -9.00 -1.50
C THR A 152 -1.75 -7.74 -2.20
N ILE A 153 -2.58 -6.70 -2.33
CA ILE A 153 -2.22 -5.47 -3.05
C ILE A 153 -1.31 -4.58 -2.20
N GLY A 154 -1.50 -4.56 -0.89
CA GLY A 154 -0.63 -3.86 0.03
C GLY A 154 0.80 -4.40 0.01
N LYS A 155 0.98 -5.72 -0.04
CA LYS A 155 2.31 -6.34 -0.17
C LYS A 155 3.05 -5.95 -1.45
N MET A 156 2.33 -5.54 -2.49
CA MET A 156 2.94 -4.99 -3.69
C MET A 156 3.38 -3.54 -3.48
N ALA A 157 2.55 -2.77 -2.77
CA ALA A 157 2.84 -1.39 -2.46
C ALA A 157 4.13 -1.22 -1.66
N VAL A 158 4.34 -2.09 -0.68
CA VAL A 158 5.57 -2.11 0.14
C VAL A 158 6.79 -2.64 -0.61
N ARG A 159 6.64 -3.09 -1.86
CA ARG A 159 7.72 -3.58 -2.74
C ARG A 159 7.86 -2.69 -3.97
N ASN A 160 7.73 -1.38 -3.73
CA ASN A 160 7.97 -0.31 -4.71
C ASN A 160 6.91 -0.16 -5.82
N ASN A 161 5.67 -0.61 -5.60
CA ASN A 161 4.57 -0.34 -6.53
C ASN A 161 3.62 0.72 -5.93
N LYS A 162 3.71 1.97 -6.35
CA LYS A 162 2.93 3.04 -5.71
C LYS A 162 1.43 2.89 -6.03
N TYR A 163 0.66 2.41 -5.05
CA TYR A 163 -0.80 2.29 -5.11
C TYR A 163 -1.48 3.30 -4.21
N LEU A 164 -2.61 3.81 -4.70
CA LEU A 164 -3.49 4.69 -3.95
C LEU A 164 -4.83 3.98 -3.68
N PHE A 165 -5.23 4.01 -2.42
CA PHE A 165 -6.46 3.41 -1.93
C PHE A 165 -7.43 4.52 -1.51
N PHE A 166 -8.56 4.59 -2.21
CA PHE A 166 -9.63 5.57 -2.03
C PHE A 166 -10.74 4.94 -1.21
N ALA A 167 -10.90 5.40 0.03
CA ALA A 167 -11.83 4.80 0.98
C ALA A 167 -12.92 5.77 1.41
N ASP A 168 -14.18 5.31 1.29
CA ASP A 168 -15.38 5.95 1.83
C ASP A 168 -15.55 7.45 1.51
N GLU A 169 -15.00 7.94 0.39
CA GLU A 169 -15.03 9.37 -0.04
C GLU A 169 -14.44 10.37 0.99
N GLU A 170 -13.74 9.85 1.99
CA GLU A 170 -13.23 10.61 3.14
C GLU A 170 -11.72 10.48 3.30
N LYS A 171 -11.14 9.41 2.75
CA LYS A 171 -9.76 9.00 3.01
C LYS A 171 -9.08 8.52 1.73
N VAL A 172 -7.83 8.91 1.57
CA VAL A 172 -6.91 8.30 0.61
C VAL A 172 -5.75 7.75 1.41
N PHE A 173 -5.30 6.53 1.14
CA PHE A 173 -4.12 6.00 1.81
C PHE A 173 -3.24 5.19 0.87
N MET A 174 -2.00 4.97 1.30
CA MET A 174 -1.03 4.13 0.61
C MET A 174 -0.18 3.39 1.63
N PHE A 175 0.34 2.24 1.23
CA PHE A 175 1.41 1.57 1.96
C PHE A 175 2.75 1.95 1.34
N THR A 176 3.75 2.16 2.18
CA THR A 176 5.11 2.51 1.75
C THR A 176 6.04 1.30 1.79
N ASP A 177 7.16 1.40 1.12
CA ASP A 177 8.26 0.44 1.20
C ASP A 177 8.86 0.29 2.60
N SER A 178 8.59 1.18 3.54
CA SER A 178 8.98 1.06 4.96
C SER A 178 7.91 0.40 5.84
N LEU A 179 6.96 -0.34 5.26
CA LEU A 179 5.82 -0.95 5.98
C LEU A 179 5.07 0.08 6.85
N THR A 180 4.81 1.26 6.28
CA THR A 180 3.96 2.27 6.91
C THR A 180 2.67 2.45 6.12
N CYS A 181 1.62 2.93 6.78
CA CYS A 181 0.38 3.36 6.14
C CYS A 181 0.31 4.89 6.21
N ASN A 182 0.38 5.55 5.06
CA ASN A 182 0.23 7.00 4.95
C ASN A 182 -1.21 7.31 4.55
N ILE A 183 -1.92 8.08 5.38
CA ILE A 183 -3.36 8.32 5.27
C ILE A 183 -3.62 9.82 5.19
N TYR A 184 -4.38 10.21 4.18
CA TYR A 184 -4.83 11.57 3.90
C TYR A 184 -6.33 11.65 4.11
N PHE A 185 -6.78 12.71 4.79
CA PHE A 185 -8.15 12.89 5.22
C PHE A 185 -8.78 14.10 4.55
N LYS A 186 -10.09 14.00 4.30
CA LYS A 186 -10.89 15.06 3.68
C LYS A 186 -10.80 16.40 4.39
N ASN A 187 -10.75 16.39 5.72
CA ASN A 187 -10.67 17.57 6.58
C ASN A 187 -10.22 17.18 7.99
N GLN A 188 -10.01 18.19 8.84
CA GLN A 188 -9.59 18.00 10.23
C GLN A 188 -10.57 17.16 11.07
N GLU A 189 -11.88 17.30 10.85
CA GLU A 189 -12.89 16.56 11.62
C GLU A 189 -12.79 15.05 11.35
N VAL A 190 -12.64 14.66 10.08
CA VAL A 190 -12.40 13.26 9.69
C VAL A 190 -11.08 12.76 10.28
N LEU A 191 -10.02 13.57 10.24
CA LEU A 191 -8.72 13.20 10.80
C LEU A 191 -8.83 12.86 12.29
N GLU A 192 -9.41 13.73 13.12
CA GLU A 192 -9.47 13.49 14.57
C GLU A 192 -10.31 12.24 14.91
N LYS A 193 -11.46 12.09 14.25
CA LYS A 193 -12.33 10.91 14.41
C LYS A 193 -11.61 9.62 14.02
N GLU A 194 -10.90 9.63 12.91
CA GLU A 194 -10.16 8.45 12.43
C GLU A 194 -8.93 8.18 13.28
N LYS A 195 -8.23 9.20 13.75
CA LYS A 195 -7.09 9.06 14.66
C LYS A 195 -7.50 8.35 15.95
N GLU A 196 -8.61 8.74 16.57
CA GLU A 196 -9.16 8.05 17.74
C GLU A 196 -9.45 6.57 17.46
N LYS A 197 -10.07 6.28 16.33
CA LYS A 197 -10.40 4.92 15.89
C LYS A 197 -9.14 4.09 15.62
N ILE A 198 -8.13 4.66 14.97
CA ILE A 198 -6.83 4.01 14.72
C ILE A 198 -6.16 3.68 16.06
N VAL A 199 -6.13 4.61 17.01
CA VAL A 199 -5.57 4.35 18.35
C VAL A 199 -6.29 3.18 19.04
N GLN A 200 -7.62 3.16 18.99
CA GLN A 200 -8.42 2.11 19.61
C GLN A 200 -8.20 0.73 18.98
N LEU A 201 -8.08 0.67 17.65
CA LEU A 201 -7.96 -0.60 16.92
C LEU A 201 -6.54 -1.13 16.86
N LEU A 202 -5.56 -0.23 16.71
CA LEU A 202 -4.20 -0.59 16.31
C LEU A 202 -3.15 -0.26 17.36
N SER A 203 -3.40 0.71 18.24
CA SER A 203 -2.38 1.30 19.12
C SER A 203 -1.08 1.61 18.36
N PRO A 204 -1.12 2.46 17.31
CA PRO A 204 -0.02 2.59 16.36
C PRO A 204 1.19 3.34 16.93
N GLN A 205 2.32 3.20 16.26
CA GLN A 205 3.36 4.21 16.28
C GLN A 205 3.01 5.30 15.26
N PHE A 206 2.78 6.53 15.73
CA PHE A 206 2.62 7.68 14.84
C PHE A 206 4.01 8.16 14.38
N LEU A 207 4.15 8.33 13.08
CA LEU A 207 5.36 8.79 12.42
C LEU A 207 5.14 10.23 11.95
N ILE A 208 6.19 11.05 12.03
CA ILE A 208 6.17 12.48 11.66
C ILE A 208 6.65 12.61 10.23
#